data_AF-A0A6A6AUV7-F1
#
_entry.id   AF-A0A6A6AUV7-F1
#
_cell.length_a   1.000
_cell.length_b   1.000
_cell.length_c   1.000
_cell.angle_alpha   90.00
_cell.angle_beta   90.00
_cell.angle_gamma   90.00
#
_symmetry.space_group_name_H-M   'P 1'
#
loop_
_entity.id
_entity.type
_entity.pdbx_description
1 polymer ?
#
loop_
_entity_poly.entity_id
_entity_poly.type
_entity_poly.pdbx_seq_one_letter_code
_entity_poly.pdbx_strand_id
1 'polypeptide(L)'
;MTRSKPNGNPLPGYTHRDQPSPPLTSSAYANQPDGGLVAWLQVLGAWILFFNTWGAMNTFGVFQTYYESGVLFNQSSSNIAWIGSIQAFCLQVTGLVAGPIYDRGGFKGLIVTGSVGVALGYMMLSLVTWSVRHLGETC
;
A
#
# COMPACT_ATOMS: atom_id res chain seq x y z
N MET A 1 36.31 40.03 43.90
CA MET A 1 35.18 39.17 44.34
C MET A 1 34.88 38.15 43.25
N THR A 2 35.51 36.98 43.32
CA THR A 2 35.41 35.90 42.34
C THR A 2 34.15 35.07 42.62
N ARG A 3 33.16 35.13 41.71
CA ARG A 3 31.92 34.36 41.81
C ARG A 3 32.20 32.87 41.54
N SER A 4 32.12 32.07 42.59
CA SER A 4 32.22 30.59 42.57
C SER A 4 31.13 29.98 41.67
N LYS A 5 31.51 29.05 40.79
CA LYS A 5 30.58 28.21 40.02
C LYS A 5 30.06 27.09 40.93
N PRO A 6 28.73 26.87 41.04
CA PRO A 6 28.19 25.77 41.83
C PRO A 6 28.51 24.42 41.17
N ASN A 7 28.89 23.46 42.02
CA ASN A 7 29.29 22.09 41.68
C ASN A 7 28.13 21.33 41.00
N GLY A 8 28.43 20.64 39.90
CA GLY A 8 27.46 20.03 38.99
C GLY A 8 26.91 18.68 39.44
N ASN A 9 26.12 18.67 40.52
CA ASN A 9 25.27 17.52 40.83
C ASN A 9 23.86 17.79 40.26
N PRO A 10 23.35 16.97 39.31
CA PRO A 10 22.00 17.16 38.80
C PRO A 10 20.97 16.90 39.91
N LEU A 11 20.01 17.82 40.04
CA LEU A 11 18.94 17.73 41.03
C LEU A 11 18.08 16.47 40.77
N PRO A 12 17.71 15.69 41.81
CA PRO A 12 16.89 14.50 41.67
C PRO A 12 15.46 14.92 41.30
N GLY A 13 15.17 14.99 40.01
CA GLY A 13 13.86 15.44 39.52
C GLY A 13 13.82 15.89 38.06
N TYR A 14 14.97 16.15 37.41
CA TYR A 14 15.01 16.40 35.96
C TYR A 14 14.95 15.07 35.19
N THR A 15 13.74 14.59 34.95
CA THR A 15 13.50 13.55 33.94
C THR A 15 13.83 14.09 32.56
N HIS A 16 14.65 13.37 31.79
CA HIS A 16 15.04 13.62 30.38
C HIS A 16 13.84 13.72 29.39
N ARG A 17 12.59 13.72 29.87
CA ARG A 17 11.37 13.71 29.06
C ARG A 17 10.85 15.10 28.70
N ASP A 18 11.36 16.16 29.33
CA ASP A 18 10.97 17.55 29.06
C ASP A 18 11.95 18.28 28.13
N GLN A 19 12.78 17.54 27.38
CA GLN A 19 13.54 18.15 26.29
C GLN A 19 12.60 18.26 25.09
N PRO A 20 12.24 19.49 24.63
CA PRO A 20 11.53 19.64 23.37
C PRO A 20 12.35 18.91 22.31
N SER A 21 11.69 18.08 21.50
CA SER A 21 12.33 17.45 20.35
C SER A 21 13.13 18.54 19.60
N PRO A 22 14.42 18.32 19.30
CA PRO A 22 15.21 19.34 18.63
C PRO A 22 14.44 19.81 17.39
N PRO A 23 14.31 21.13 17.15
CA PRO A 23 13.64 21.61 15.95
C PRO A 23 14.33 20.92 14.77
N LEU A 24 13.55 20.24 13.93
CA LEU A 24 14.04 19.52 12.76
C LEU A 24 14.95 20.48 12.00
N THR A 25 16.26 20.33 12.17
CA THR A 25 17.23 21.28 11.63
C THR A 25 17.11 21.21 10.11
N SER A 26 17.04 22.36 9.45
CA SER A 26 16.92 22.45 7.97
C SER A 26 18.00 21.64 7.23
N SER A 27 19.11 21.32 7.89
CA SER A 27 20.17 20.43 7.43
C SER A 27 19.72 18.98 7.17
N ALA A 28 18.64 18.50 7.80
CA ALA A 28 18.09 17.18 7.52
C ALA A 28 17.40 17.12 6.13
N TYR A 29 16.82 18.23 5.69
CA TYR A 29 16.26 18.38 4.34
C TYR A 29 17.32 18.70 3.28
N ALA A 30 18.41 19.37 3.67
CA ALA A 30 19.49 19.75 2.76
C ALA A 30 20.25 18.58 2.10
N ASN A 31 20.06 17.35 2.60
CA ASN A 31 20.67 16.13 2.08
C ASN A 31 19.65 15.14 1.46
N GLN A 32 18.40 15.55 1.22
CA GLN A 32 17.53 14.74 0.37
C GLN A 32 18.01 14.85 -1.07
N PRO A 33 18.25 13.74 -1.80
CA PRO A 33 18.70 13.81 -3.18
C PRO A 33 17.58 14.44 -4.04
N ASP A 34 17.67 15.74 -4.28
CA ASP A 34 16.70 16.47 -5.09
C ASP A 34 16.72 15.93 -6.53
N GLY A 35 15.61 15.32 -6.96
CA GLY A 35 15.24 15.19 -8.37
C GLY A 35 16.06 14.25 -9.25
N GLY A 36 16.90 13.38 -8.71
CA GLY A 36 17.64 12.38 -9.49
C GLY A 36 16.74 11.35 -10.20
N LEU A 37 17.27 10.63 -11.18
CA LEU A 37 16.53 9.59 -11.94
C LEU A 37 15.90 8.52 -11.04
N VAL A 38 16.55 8.19 -9.91
CA VAL A 38 16.01 7.27 -8.89
C VAL A 38 14.73 7.82 -8.25
N ALA A 39 14.67 9.11 -7.94
CA ALA A 39 13.48 9.74 -7.37
C ALA A 39 12.31 9.70 -8.37
N TRP A 40 12.58 9.99 -9.65
CA TRP A 40 11.58 9.90 -10.70
C TRP A 40 11.10 8.47 -10.97
N LEU A 41 11.99 7.47 -10.93
CA LEU A 41 11.61 6.07 -11.02
C LEU A 41 10.71 5.65 -9.85
N GLN A 42 10.93 6.20 -8.65
CA GLN A 42 10.12 5.91 -7.49
C GLN A 42 8.72 6.55 -7.60
N VAL A 43 8.62 7.76 -8.15
CA VAL A 43 7.33 8.40 -8.50
C VAL A 43 6.60 7.61 -9.57
N LEU A 44 7.29 7.18 -10.63
CA LEU A 44 6.71 6.34 -11.68
C LEU A 44 6.21 5.00 -11.11
N GLY A 45 7.01 4.36 -10.26
CA GLY A 45 6.64 3.12 -9.59
C GLY A 45 5.40 3.29 -8.71
N ALA A 46 5.33 4.37 -7.93
CA ALA A 46 4.14 4.70 -7.16
C ALA A 46 2.92 4.93 -8.07
N TRP A 47 3.08 5.69 -9.16
CA TRP A 47 2.00 5.93 -10.12
C TRP A 47 1.46 4.63 -10.73
N ILE A 48 2.34 3.71 -11.15
CA ILE A 48 1.93 2.41 -11.70
C ILE A 48 1.18 1.58 -10.64
N LEU A 49 1.66 1.56 -9.39
CA LEU A 49 1.01 0.85 -8.30
C LEU A 49 -0.38 1.41 -7.99
N PHE A 50 -0.51 2.74 -7.92
CA PHE A 50 -1.79 3.41 -7.71
C PHE A 50 -2.74 3.18 -8.89
N PHE A 51 -2.26 3.31 -10.12
CA PHE A 51 -3.05 3.05 -11.33
C PHE A 51 -3.55 1.62 -11.39
N ASN A 52 -2.71 0.62 -11.10
CA ASN A 52 -3.12 -0.78 -11.10
C ASN A 52 -4.19 -1.04 -10.02
N THR A 53 -3.96 -0.54 -8.81
CA THR A 53 -4.84 -0.77 -7.67
C THR A 53 -6.20 -0.10 -7.82
N TRP A 54 -6.18 1.22 -8.01
CA TRP A 54 -7.40 2.01 -8.10
C TRP A 54 -8.05 1.90 -9.47
N GLY A 55 -7.27 1.72 -10.54
CA GLY A 55 -7.79 1.49 -11.88
C GLY A 55 -8.64 0.22 -11.92
N ALA A 56 -8.12 -0.91 -11.42
CA ALA A 56 -8.88 -2.17 -11.38
C ALA A 56 -10.19 -2.05 -10.60
N MET A 57 -10.20 -1.34 -9.47
CA MET A 57 -11.44 -1.07 -8.71
C MET A 57 -12.44 -0.22 -9.49
N ASN A 58 -12.00 0.83 -10.16
CA ASN A 58 -12.89 1.70 -10.92
C ASN A 58 -13.49 0.97 -12.13
N THR A 59 -12.72 0.13 -12.82
CA THR A 59 -13.24 -0.65 -13.95
C THR A 59 -14.29 -1.68 -13.50
N PHE A 60 -14.18 -2.21 -12.28
CA PHE A 60 -15.17 -3.14 -11.72
C PHE A 60 -16.59 -2.54 -11.69
N GLY A 61 -16.72 -1.25 -11.34
CA GLY A 61 -18.02 -0.57 -11.34
C GLY A 61 -18.67 -0.53 -12.72
N VAL A 62 -17.88 -0.32 -13.77
CA VAL A 62 -18.37 -0.37 -15.16
C VAL A 62 -18.77 -1.78 -15.56
N PHE A 63 -17.99 -2.79 -15.17
CA PHE A 63 -18.32 -4.19 -15.43
C PHE A 63 -19.61 -4.62 -14.73
N GLN A 64 -19.87 -4.15 -13.52
CA GLN A 64 -21.12 -4.44 -12.83
C GLN A 64 -22.32 -3.98 -13.67
N THR A 65 -22.32 -2.73 -14.14
CA THR A 65 -23.39 -2.21 -15.01
C THR A 65 -23.46 -2.93 -16.36
N TYR A 66 -22.31 -3.29 -16.93
CA TYR A 66 -22.26 -4.03 -18.19
C TYR A 66 -22.84 -5.45 -18.07
N TYR A 67 -22.54 -6.17 -16.99
CA TYR A 67 -23.09 -7.51 -16.76
C TYR A 67 -24.58 -7.48 -16.39
N GLU A 68 -25.03 -6.44 -15.69
CA GLU A 68 -26.46 -6.21 -15.41
C GLU A 68 -27.27 -5.92 -16.70
N SER A 69 -26.63 -5.41 -17.77
CA SER A 69 -27.30 -5.09 -19.04
C SER A 69 -27.70 -6.31 -19.89
N GLY A 70 -27.36 -7.54 -19.46
CA GLY A 70 -27.92 -8.78 -20.00
C GLY A 70 -27.31 -9.30 -21.32
N VAL A 71 -26.22 -8.70 -21.82
CA VAL A 71 -25.69 -9.01 -23.16
C VAL A 71 -24.87 -10.32 -23.22
N LEU A 72 -24.31 -10.80 -22.11
CA LEU A 72 -23.37 -11.94 -22.10
C LEU A 72 -23.56 -12.99 -21.00
N PHE A 73 -24.02 -12.60 -19.79
CA PHE A 73 -24.26 -13.52 -18.67
C PHE A 73 -25.46 -13.04 -17.84
N ASN A 74 -26.51 -13.85 -17.74
CA ASN A 74 -27.71 -13.54 -16.94
C ASN A 74 -27.47 -13.96 -15.47
N GLN A 75 -26.56 -13.27 -14.79
CA GLN A 75 -26.28 -13.47 -13.37
C GLN A 75 -26.90 -12.36 -12.53
N SER A 76 -27.42 -12.72 -11.36
CA SER A 76 -28.02 -11.74 -10.43
C SER A 76 -26.99 -10.66 -10.06
N SER A 77 -27.41 -9.38 -10.02
CA SER A 77 -26.58 -8.24 -9.62
C SER A 77 -25.85 -8.50 -8.29
N SER A 78 -26.50 -9.19 -7.36
CA SER A 78 -25.90 -9.61 -6.07
C SER A 78 -24.67 -10.52 -6.27
N ASN A 79 -24.73 -11.47 -7.23
CA ASN A 79 -23.63 -12.38 -7.57
C ASN A 79 -22.45 -11.68 -8.25
N ILE A 80 -22.62 -10.46 -8.75
CA ILE A 80 -21.52 -9.69 -9.30
C ILE A 80 -20.96 -8.78 -8.19
N ALA A 81 -21.84 -8.07 -7.47
CA ALA A 81 -21.46 -7.14 -6.42
C ALA A 81 -20.63 -7.75 -5.28
N TRP A 82 -20.87 -9.01 -4.88
CA TRP A 82 -20.08 -9.63 -3.81
C TRP A 82 -18.60 -9.83 -4.17
N ILE A 83 -18.27 -10.02 -5.46
CA ILE A 83 -16.88 -10.18 -5.93
C ILE A 83 -16.12 -8.86 -5.72
N GLY A 84 -16.71 -7.74 -6.15
CA GLY A 84 -16.14 -6.41 -5.93
C GLY A 84 -16.07 -6.05 -4.45
N SER A 85 -17.02 -6.52 -3.65
CA SER A 85 -17.03 -6.30 -2.20
C SER A 85 -15.88 -7.03 -1.51
N ILE A 86 -15.58 -8.27 -1.89
CA ILE A 86 -14.41 -9.01 -1.39
C ILE A 86 -13.12 -8.35 -1.86
N GLN A 87 -13.05 -7.92 -3.13
CA GLN A 87 -11.88 -7.20 -3.65
C GLN A 87 -11.59 -5.95 -2.81
N ALA A 88 -12.59 -5.10 -2.57
CA ALA A 88 -12.45 -3.89 -1.78
C ALA A 88 -12.10 -4.18 -0.31
N PHE A 89 -12.74 -5.21 0.28
CA PHE A 89 -12.45 -5.64 1.65
C PHE A 89 -11.00 -6.10 1.81
N CYS A 90 -10.51 -6.98 0.92
CA CYS A 90 -9.14 -7.45 0.94
C CYS A 90 -8.14 -6.30 0.80
N LEU A 91 -8.41 -5.33 -0.09
CA LEU A 91 -7.58 -4.15 -0.25
C LEU A 91 -7.43 -3.37 1.07
N GLN A 92 -8.55 -3.12 1.76
CA GLN A 92 -8.57 -2.33 2.98
C GLN A 92 -7.92 -3.05 4.16
N VAL A 93 -8.14 -4.37 4.29
CA VAL A 93 -7.49 -5.19 5.33
C VAL A 93 -5.99 -5.28 5.10
N THR A 94 -5.55 -5.45 3.84
CA THR A 94 -4.11 -5.42 3.53
C THR A 94 -3.50 -4.07 3.87
N GLY A 95 -4.21 -2.96 3.65
CA GLY A 95 -3.79 -1.63 4.09
C GLY A 95 -3.60 -1.51 5.61
N LEU A 96 -4.51 -2.10 6.40
CA LEU A 96 -4.43 -2.12 7.86
C LEU A 96 -3.19 -2.87 8.37
N VAL A 97 -2.82 -3.98 7.71
CA VAL A 97 -1.62 -4.76 8.06
C VAL A 97 -0.34 -4.11 7.53
N ALA A 98 -0.41 -3.53 6.33
CA ALA A 98 0.70 -2.88 5.65
C ALA A 98 1.18 -1.63 6.39
N GLY A 99 0.27 -0.83 6.98
CA GLY A 99 0.61 0.40 7.70
C GLY A 99 1.65 0.17 8.83
N PRO A 100 1.36 -0.68 9.83
CA PRO A 100 2.30 -0.97 10.91
C PRO A 100 3.61 -1.64 10.47
N ILE A 101 3.64 -2.29 9.30
CA ILE A 101 4.85 -2.89 8.72
C ILE A 101 5.69 -1.82 8.03
N TYR A 102 5.03 -0.88 7.33
CA TYR A 102 5.64 0.27 6.70
C TYR A 102 6.31 1.17 7.74
N ASP A 103 5.62 1.47 8.84
CA ASP A 103 6.12 2.32 9.92
C ASP A 103 7.35 1.75 10.63
N ARG A 104 7.52 0.42 10.62
CA ARG A 104 8.73 -0.27 11.15
C ARG A 104 9.92 -0.25 10.17
N GLY A 105 9.81 0.41 9.02
CA GLY A 105 10.85 0.48 8.00
C GLY A 105 10.87 -0.68 7.01
N GLY A 106 9.83 -1.53 7.01
CA GLY A 106 9.72 -2.73 6.17
C GLY A 106 9.31 -2.50 4.71
N PHE A 107 9.47 -1.28 4.18
CA PHE A 107 8.93 -0.88 2.87
C PHE A 107 9.35 -1.79 1.71
N LYS A 108 10.65 -2.13 1.63
CA LYS A 108 11.17 -3.00 0.56
C LYS A 108 10.57 -4.40 0.62
N GLY A 109 10.41 -4.95 1.83
CA GLY A 109 9.78 -6.26 2.03
C GLY A 109 8.32 -6.25 1.61
N LEU A 110 7.59 -5.19 1.95
CA LEU A 110 6.18 -5.01 1.60
C LEU A 110 5.95 -4.95 0.08
N ILE A 111 6.83 -4.28 -0.66
CA ILE A 111 6.75 -4.23 -2.13
C ILE A 111 7.05 -5.60 -2.75
N VAL A 112 8.05 -6.32 -2.26
CA VAL A 112 8.40 -7.65 -2.79
C VAL A 112 7.28 -8.65 -2.53
N THR A 113 6.76 -8.73 -1.30
CA THR A 113 5.67 -9.65 -0.96
C THR A 113 4.38 -9.29 -1.69
N GLY A 114 4.06 -8.00 -1.81
CA GLY A 114 2.92 -7.52 -2.60
C GLY A 114 3.04 -7.88 -4.08
N SER A 115 4.20 -7.65 -4.70
CA SER A 115 4.43 -7.94 -6.13
C SER A 115 4.32 -9.42 -6.43
N VAL A 116 4.91 -10.28 -5.60
CA VAL A 116 4.81 -11.74 -5.74
C VAL A 116 3.36 -12.20 -5.53
N GLY A 117 2.67 -11.67 -4.51
CA GLY A 117 1.27 -12.00 -4.24
C GLY A 117 0.34 -11.65 -5.40
N VAL A 118 0.49 -10.46 -5.98
CA VAL A 118 -0.29 -10.00 -7.14
C VAL A 118 0.03 -10.85 -8.39
N ALA A 119 1.31 -11.13 -8.66
CA ALA A 119 1.70 -11.98 -9.78
C ALA A 119 1.12 -13.40 -9.66
N LEU A 120 1.16 -14.00 -8.48
CA LEU A 120 0.53 -15.30 -8.22
C LEU A 120 -0.98 -15.25 -8.37
N GLY A 121 -1.63 -14.17 -7.93
CA GLY A 121 -3.07 -13.96 -8.11
C GLY A 121 -3.48 -13.95 -9.59
N TYR A 122 -2.75 -13.21 -10.43
CA TYR A 122 -3.00 -13.19 -11.88
C TYR A 122 -2.70 -14.52 -12.55
N MET A 123 -1.64 -15.23 -12.12
CA MET A 123 -1.34 -16.58 -12.62
C MET A 123 -2.46 -17.57 -12.28
N MET A 124 -3.00 -17.50 -11.07
CA MET A 124 -4.12 -18.37 -10.66
C MET A 124 -5.40 -18.05 -11.45
N LEU A 125 -5.69 -16.76 -11.71
CA LEU A 125 -6.81 -16.34 -12.54
C LEU A 125 -6.71 -16.87 -13.98
N SER A 126 -5.49 -16.87 -14.54
CA SER A 126 -5.23 -17.43 -15.87
C SER A 126 -5.50 -18.95 -15.92
N LEU A 127 -5.11 -19.69 -14.87
CA LEU A 127 -5.35 -21.14 -14.80
C LEU A 127 -6.84 -21.49 -14.70
N VAL A 128 -7.62 -20.71 -13.95
CA VAL A 128 -9.09 -20.87 -13.91
C VAL A 128 -9.69 -20.68 -15.30
N THR A 129 -9.25 -19.66 -16.03
CA THR A 129 -9.74 -19.40 -17.39
C THR A 129 -9.37 -20.52 -18.36
N TRP A 130 -8.17 -21.08 -18.24
CA TRP A 130 -7.74 -22.23 -19.04
C TRP A 130 -8.55 -23.49 -18.73
N SER A 131 -8.76 -23.80 -17.44
CA SER A 131 -9.51 -24.97 -16.98
C SER A 131 -10.98 -24.93 -17.43
N VAL A 132 -11.64 -23.77 -17.29
CA VAL A 132 -13.03 -23.59 -17.73
C VAL A 132 -13.17 -23.75 -19.25
N ARG A 133 -12.19 -23.27 -20.03
CA ARG A 133 -12.19 -23.44 -21.49
C ARG A 133 -11.97 -24.89 -21.91
N HIS A 134 -11.08 -25.62 -21.22
CA HIS A 134 -10.83 -27.03 -21.52
C HIS A 134 -12.02 -27.94 -21.18
N LEU A 135 -12.74 -27.68 -20.09
CA LEU A 135 -13.93 -28.46 -19.71
C LEU A 135 -15.14 -28.20 -20.65
N GLY A 136 -15.17 -27.05 -21.31
CA GLY A 136 -16.23 -26.69 -22.27
C GLY A 136 -16.09 -27.34 -23.65
N GLU A 137 -14.93 -27.90 -23.99
CA GLU A 137 -14.71 -28.60 -25.28
C GLU A 137 -14.91 -30.12 -25.17
N THR A 138 -15.16 -30.65 -23.97
CA THR A 138 -15.40 -32.09 -23.70
C THR A 138 -16.87 -32.47 -23.49
N CYS A 139 -17.81 -31.52 -23.65
CA CYS A 139 -19.25 -31.75 -23.64
C CYS A 139 -19.86 -31.30 -24.97
#